data_AF-A0A382PMG9-F1
#
_entry.id   AF-A0A382PMG9-F1
#
_cell.length_a   1.000
_cell.length_b   1.000
_cell.length_c   1.000
_cell.angle_alpha   90.00
_cell.angle_beta   90.00
_cell.angle_gamma   90.00
#
_symmetry.space_group_name_H-M   'P 1'
#
loop_
_entity.id
_entity.type
_entity.pdbx_description
1 polymer ?
#
loop_
_entity_poly.entity_id
_entity_poly.type
_entity_poly.pdbx_seq_one_letter_code
_entity_poly.pdbx_strand_id
1 'polypeptide(L)'
;MTKGMVVAPQPEAVEAGLDILRDGGNVVDAAVGGALVQTAVDPQMCGIAGFGSMHLYLADRGVHTCIDFHGRAPLATKPEMWEGIIDRECDDGFGFILKGKLNEIGYQSMTTPLTIKAFDQAMRLYGTRTLAEVLAPAIQYCEEGFAVRPAVSDFWKRGAEAGRIARMRGLTDDPATAKIYT
;
A
#
# COMPACT_ATOMS: atom_id res chain seq x y z
N MET A 1 28.01 -14.12 -6.06
CA MET A 1 26.70 -14.20 -5.36
C MET A 1 26.43 -12.86 -4.72
N THR A 2 25.35 -12.20 -5.11
CA THR A 2 24.83 -11.02 -4.40
C THR A 2 24.44 -11.48 -2.99
N LYS A 3 25.03 -10.87 -1.95
CA LYS A 3 24.59 -11.07 -0.56
C LYS A 3 23.57 -9.98 -0.27
N GLY A 4 22.31 -10.36 -0.15
CA GLY A 4 21.21 -9.42 0.13
C GLY A 4 20.19 -10.07 1.06
N MET A 5 19.40 -9.23 1.72
CA MET A 5 18.31 -9.65 2.60
C MET A 5 17.06 -8.86 2.22
N VAL A 6 15.93 -9.54 2.15
CA VAL A 6 14.62 -8.95 1.90
C VAL A 6 13.71 -9.36 3.04
N VAL A 7 12.98 -8.41 3.61
CA VAL A 7 12.01 -8.65 4.68
C VAL A 7 10.73 -7.91 4.33
N ALA A 8 9.61 -8.62 4.32
CA ALA A 8 8.30 -8.08 4.03
C ALA A 8 7.20 -8.90 4.73
N PRO A 9 5.98 -8.35 4.94
CA PRO A 9 4.87 -9.06 5.60
C PRO A 9 4.49 -10.39 4.93
N GLN A 10 4.34 -10.37 3.60
CA GLN A 10 4.01 -11.56 2.81
C GLN A 10 5.27 -12.12 2.11
N PRO A 11 5.47 -13.45 2.11
CA PRO A 11 6.65 -14.04 1.50
C PRO A 11 6.66 -13.96 -0.03
N GLU A 12 5.51 -13.83 -0.69
CA GLU A 12 5.44 -13.60 -2.14
C GLU A 12 6.20 -12.32 -2.52
N ALA A 13 6.06 -11.27 -1.68
CA ALA A 13 6.84 -10.03 -1.83
C ALA A 13 8.33 -10.21 -1.50
N VAL A 14 8.65 -11.10 -0.53
CA VAL A 14 10.04 -11.44 -0.19
C VAL A 14 10.72 -12.16 -1.35
N GLU A 15 10.08 -13.19 -1.91
CA GLU A 15 10.61 -13.95 -3.05
C GLU A 15 10.78 -13.06 -4.28
N ALA A 16 9.80 -12.21 -4.60
CA ALA A 16 9.92 -11.27 -5.70
C ALA A 16 11.12 -10.32 -5.56
N GLY A 17 11.35 -9.78 -4.34
CA GLY A 17 12.53 -8.97 -4.07
C GLY A 17 13.84 -9.79 -4.16
N LEU A 18 13.84 -11.02 -3.67
CA LEU A 18 15.01 -11.91 -3.74
C LEU A 18 15.35 -12.29 -5.18
N ASP A 19 14.36 -12.59 -6.00
CA ASP A 19 14.55 -12.95 -7.41
C ASP A 19 15.12 -11.78 -8.20
N ILE A 20 14.66 -10.55 -7.96
CA ILE A 20 15.26 -9.35 -8.54
C ILE A 20 16.74 -9.21 -8.15
N LEU A 21 17.10 -9.48 -6.89
CA LEU A 21 18.50 -9.46 -6.44
C LEU A 21 19.34 -10.59 -7.05
N ARG A 22 18.76 -11.79 -7.20
CA ARG A 22 19.40 -12.95 -7.84
C ARG A 22 19.68 -12.68 -9.31
N ASP A 23 18.76 -11.99 -9.97
CA ASP A 23 18.87 -11.59 -11.37
C ASP A 23 19.72 -10.33 -11.59
N GLY A 24 20.38 -9.84 -10.54
CA GLY A 24 21.34 -8.73 -10.62
C GLY A 24 20.73 -7.34 -10.59
N GLY A 25 19.44 -7.21 -10.26
CA GLY A 25 18.86 -5.93 -9.86
C GLY A 25 19.44 -5.43 -8.53
N ASN A 26 19.29 -4.13 -8.28
CA ASN A 26 19.81 -3.52 -7.06
C ASN A 26 18.76 -3.49 -5.93
N VAL A 27 19.14 -2.92 -4.78
CA VAL A 27 18.27 -2.84 -3.60
C VAL A 27 16.99 -2.02 -3.85
N VAL A 28 17.04 -1.01 -4.72
CA VAL A 28 15.88 -0.18 -5.06
C VAL A 28 14.93 -0.95 -5.98
N ASP A 29 15.46 -1.63 -6.99
CA ASP A 29 14.67 -2.50 -7.86
C ASP A 29 13.95 -3.59 -7.04
N ALA A 30 14.69 -4.24 -6.13
CA ALA A 30 14.17 -5.29 -5.26
C ALA A 30 13.11 -4.78 -4.27
N ALA A 31 13.34 -3.61 -3.67
CA ALA A 31 12.37 -3.00 -2.76
C ALA A 31 11.08 -2.59 -3.49
N VAL A 32 11.18 -2.00 -4.69
CA VAL A 32 10.02 -1.61 -5.49
C VAL A 32 9.27 -2.83 -6.01
N GLY A 33 9.96 -3.82 -6.58
CA GLY A 33 9.31 -5.04 -7.07
C GLY A 33 8.62 -5.82 -5.95
N GLY A 34 9.27 -5.97 -4.79
CA GLY A 34 8.66 -6.57 -3.61
C GLY A 34 7.43 -5.79 -3.13
N ALA A 35 7.48 -4.45 -3.09
CA ALA A 35 6.34 -3.62 -2.69
C ALA A 35 5.17 -3.66 -3.70
N LEU A 36 5.45 -3.82 -4.99
CA LEU A 36 4.43 -4.01 -6.02
C LEU A 36 3.74 -5.37 -5.87
N VAL A 37 4.49 -6.44 -5.60
CA VAL A 37 3.89 -7.74 -5.27
C VAL A 37 3.09 -7.66 -3.96
N GLN A 38 3.61 -6.97 -2.94
CA GLN A 38 2.90 -6.72 -1.69
C GLN A 38 1.55 -6.04 -1.92
N THR A 39 1.47 -5.13 -2.90
CA THR A 39 0.21 -4.49 -3.29
C THR A 39 -0.82 -5.51 -3.77
N ALA A 40 -0.39 -6.54 -4.49
CA ALA A 40 -1.29 -7.58 -5.00
C ALA A 40 -1.74 -8.55 -3.89
N VAL A 41 -0.80 -8.99 -3.05
CA VAL A 41 -1.05 -10.05 -2.06
C VAL A 41 -1.51 -9.55 -0.68
N ASP A 42 -1.34 -8.25 -0.39
CA ASP A 42 -1.79 -7.58 0.84
C ASP A 42 -2.42 -6.20 0.57
N PRO A 43 -3.49 -6.13 -0.24
CA PRO A 43 -4.03 -4.90 -0.81
C PRO A 43 -4.69 -3.96 0.21
N GLN A 44 -5.00 -4.45 1.41
CA GLN A 44 -5.62 -3.63 2.47
C GLN A 44 -4.58 -2.89 3.33
N MET A 45 -3.32 -3.32 3.28
CA MET A 45 -2.25 -2.77 4.10
C MET A 45 -1.38 -1.78 3.31
N CYS A 46 -1.25 -1.99 2.00
CA CYS A 46 -0.48 -1.10 1.13
C CYS A 46 -1.00 -1.13 -0.31
N GLY A 47 -0.58 -0.16 -1.13
CA GLY A 47 -0.88 -0.22 -2.55
C GLY A 47 -0.39 0.95 -3.37
N ILE A 48 -0.49 0.80 -4.70
CA ILE A 48 -0.16 1.85 -5.69
C ILE A 48 -0.99 3.13 -5.52
N ALA A 49 -2.20 2.99 -4.95
CA ALA A 49 -3.14 4.07 -4.68
C ALA A 49 -3.00 4.66 -3.26
N GLY A 50 -1.96 4.27 -2.52
CA GLY A 50 -1.72 4.74 -1.16
C GLY A 50 -0.71 5.89 -1.06
N PHE A 51 -0.05 5.93 0.09
CA PHE A 51 0.99 6.89 0.46
C PHE A 51 2.01 6.24 1.39
N GLY A 52 3.11 6.93 1.69
CA GLY A 52 4.14 6.43 2.61
C GLY A 52 5.45 7.20 2.56
N SER A 53 6.53 6.54 2.97
CA SER A 53 7.90 7.06 2.90
C SER A 53 8.88 5.96 2.52
N MET A 54 9.92 6.29 1.77
CA MET A 54 10.98 5.37 1.36
C MET A 54 12.33 5.94 1.81
N HIS A 55 12.95 5.26 2.77
CA HIS A 55 14.25 5.62 3.29
C HIS A 55 15.34 4.88 2.50
N LEU A 56 16.31 5.62 1.99
CA LEU A 56 17.35 5.11 1.12
C LEU A 56 18.73 5.44 1.67
N TYR A 57 19.55 4.39 1.80
CA TYR A 57 20.96 4.51 2.10
C TYR A 57 21.76 3.71 1.08
N LEU A 58 22.47 4.40 0.19
CA LEU A 58 23.33 3.82 -0.84
C LEU A 58 24.77 4.30 -0.58
N ALA A 59 25.50 3.54 0.23
CA ALA A 59 26.83 3.93 0.73
C ALA A 59 27.86 4.12 -0.39
N ASP A 60 27.81 3.30 -1.43
CA ASP A 60 28.66 3.35 -2.61
C ASP A 60 28.49 4.64 -3.42
N ARG A 61 27.30 5.26 -3.33
CA ARG A 61 26.96 6.52 -4.00
C ARG A 61 26.97 7.73 -3.06
N GLY A 62 27.26 7.53 -1.78
CA GLY A 62 27.16 8.58 -0.75
C GLY A 62 25.74 9.13 -0.58
N VAL A 63 24.70 8.34 -0.89
CA VAL A 63 23.30 8.77 -0.80
C VAL A 63 22.71 8.32 0.55
N HIS A 64 22.16 9.28 1.28
CA HIS A 64 21.31 9.04 2.44
C HIS A 64 20.13 10.00 2.36
N THR A 65 18.95 9.49 2.00
CA THR A 65 17.78 10.33 1.69
C THR A 65 16.47 9.63 2.05
N CYS A 66 15.39 10.39 2.00
CA CYS A 66 14.03 9.89 2.09
C CYS A 66 13.19 10.45 0.94
N ILE A 67 12.45 9.57 0.27
CA ILE A 67 11.37 9.98 -0.64
C ILE A 67 10.09 9.96 0.19
N ASP A 68 9.60 11.14 0.54
CA ASP A 68 8.32 11.33 1.21
C ASP A 68 7.20 11.40 0.16
N PHE A 69 6.22 10.52 0.30
CA PHE A 69 5.04 10.45 -0.53
C PHE A 69 3.78 10.28 0.31
N HIS A 70 3.71 10.93 1.48
CA HIS A 70 2.49 11.04 2.26
C HIS A 70 1.37 11.72 1.47
N GLY A 71 0.15 11.20 1.65
CA GLY A 71 -1.02 11.64 0.91
C GLY A 71 -1.31 13.11 1.15
N ARG A 72 -1.71 13.82 0.10
CA ARG A 72 -2.10 15.24 0.19
C ARG A 72 -3.61 15.38 0.16
N ALA A 73 -4.13 16.24 1.03
CA ALA A 73 -5.53 16.66 0.95
C ALA A 73 -5.80 17.29 -0.43
N PRO A 74 -6.91 16.93 -1.10
CA PRO A 74 -7.33 17.59 -2.33
C PRO A 74 -7.49 19.11 -2.17
N LEU A 75 -7.30 19.89 -3.24
CA LEU A 75 -7.42 21.36 -3.21
C LEU A 75 -8.81 21.87 -2.77
N ALA A 76 -9.84 21.03 -2.89
CA ALA A 76 -11.20 21.37 -2.47
C ALA A 76 -11.46 21.13 -0.97
N THR A 77 -10.51 20.54 -0.24
CA THR A 77 -10.62 20.32 1.21
C THR A 77 -10.65 21.66 1.94
N LYS A 78 -11.56 21.79 2.91
CA LYS A 78 -11.70 22.98 3.77
C LYS A 78 -11.48 22.58 5.23
N PRO A 79 -10.88 23.43 6.08
CA PRO A 79 -10.64 23.09 7.49
C PRO A 79 -11.91 22.65 8.23
N GLU A 80 -13.04 23.30 7.96
CA GLU A 80 -14.29 23.12 8.71
C GLU A 80 -15.18 22.00 8.13
N MET A 81 -14.74 21.30 7.07
CA MET A 81 -15.62 20.44 6.25
C MET A 81 -16.26 19.27 7.01
N TRP A 82 -15.69 18.88 8.16
CA TRP A 82 -16.17 17.77 8.98
C TRP A 82 -16.78 18.19 10.32
N GLU A 83 -16.63 19.45 10.75
CA GLU A 83 -17.00 19.88 12.12
C GLU A 83 -18.48 19.58 12.46
N GLY A 84 -19.41 19.89 11.55
CA GLY A 84 -20.85 19.66 11.76
C GLY A 84 -21.31 18.20 11.65
N ILE A 85 -20.41 17.30 11.27
CA ILE A 85 -20.70 15.88 11.02
C ILE A 85 -19.84 14.93 11.86
N ILE A 86 -19.06 15.42 12.82
CA ILE A 86 -18.45 14.57 13.84
C ILE A 86 -19.58 13.96 14.69
N ASP A 87 -19.55 12.65 14.85
CA ASP A 87 -20.44 11.90 15.72
C ASP A 87 -19.81 11.74 17.11
N ARG A 88 -18.60 11.17 17.15
CA ARG A 88 -17.78 11.00 18.37
C ARG A 88 -16.33 10.67 18.01
N GLU A 89 -15.45 10.65 19.00
CA GLU A 89 -14.10 10.09 18.87
C GLU A 89 -14.14 8.56 18.75
N CYS A 90 -13.14 7.97 18.08
CA CYS A 90 -12.94 6.52 18.04
C CYS A 90 -12.57 5.98 19.44
N ASP A 91 -13.02 4.76 19.76
CA ASP A 91 -12.80 4.19 21.11
C ASP A 91 -11.32 3.89 21.41
N ASP A 92 -10.47 3.83 20.39
CA ASP A 92 -9.03 3.64 20.51
C ASP A 92 -8.25 4.96 20.62
N GLY A 93 -8.93 6.11 20.60
CA GLY A 93 -8.31 7.43 20.64
C GLY A 93 -7.68 7.88 19.32
N PHE A 94 -7.82 7.11 18.24
CA PHE A 94 -7.24 7.43 16.93
C PHE A 94 -8.31 7.94 15.95
N GLY A 95 -8.62 9.23 16.07
CA GLY A 95 -9.45 9.97 15.12
C GLY A 95 -10.93 10.05 15.50
N PHE A 96 -11.76 10.42 14.52
CA PHE A 96 -13.19 10.68 14.71
C PHE A 96 -14.04 9.73 13.86
N ILE A 97 -15.24 9.47 14.35
CA ILE A 97 -16.32 8.85 13.59
C ILE A 97 -17.18 9.98 13.03
N LEU A 98 -17.41 9.98 11.72
CA LEU A 98 -18.31 10.94 11.08
C LEU A 98 -19.69 10.33 10.80
N LYS A 99 -20.72 11.17 10.78
CA LYS A 99 -22.06 10.83 10.28
C LYS A 99 -21.95 10.23 8.88
N GLY A 100 -22.58 9.08 8.68
CA GLY A 100 -22.51 8.36 7.41
C GLY A 100 -21.16 7.72 7.07
N LYS A 101 -20.19 7.71 8.00
CA LYS A 101 -18.86 7.08 7.81
C LYS A 101 -18.06 7.64 6.63
N LEU A 102 -18.23 8.92 6.33
CA LEU A 102 -17.62 9.59 5.16
C LEU A 102 -16.08 9.65 5.19
N ASN A 103 -15.47 9.49 6.36
CA ASN A 103 -14.02 9.37 6.53
C ASN A 103 -13.50 7.93 6.48
N GLU A 104 -14.38 6.94 6.28
CA GLU A 104 -14.01 5.53 6.14
C GLU A 104 -14.35 5.01 4.74
N ILE A 105 -15.52 5.34 4.18
CA ILE A 105 -15.98 4.87 2.87
C ILE A 105 -16.25 6.05 1.94
N GLY A 106 -15.77 5.92 0.70
CA GLY A 106 -16.02 6.87 -0.39
C GLY A 106 -14.87 7.82 -0.64
N TYR A 107 -14.95 8.61 -1.71
CA TYR A 107 -13.84 9.43 -2.18
C TYR A 107 -13.35 10.49 -1.17
N GLN A 108 -14.19 10.89 -0.22
CA GLN A 108 -13.83 11.87 0.81
C GLN A 108 -12.90 11.29 1.90
N SER A 109 -12.79 9.96 2.01
CA SER A 109 -11.84 9.30 2.91
C SER A 109 -10.45 9.14 2.29
N MET A 110 -10.26 9.56 1.03
CA MET A 110 -9.01 9.40 0.30
C MET A 110 -8.20 10.70 0.24
N THR A 111 -6.89 10.57 0.43
CA THR A 111 -5.90 11.57 0.02
C THR A 111 -5.48 11.34 -1.43
N THR A 112 -4.80 12.32 -2.05
CA THR A 112 -4.18 12.14 -3.37
C THR A 112 -3.14 11.00 -3.32
N PRO A 113 -3.30 9.92 -4.11
CA PRO A 113 -2.33 8.82 -4.13
C PRO A 113 -0.96 9.21 -4.69
N LEU A 114 0.11 8.73 -4.07
CA LEU A 114 1.48 9.06 -4.49
C LEU A 114 2.45 7.86 -4.55
N THR A 115 2.06 6.68 -4.08
CA THR A 115 2.97 5.50 -4.05
C THR A 115 3.59 5.19 -5.41
N ILE A 116 2.78 5.03 -6.48
CA ILE A 116 3.32 4.64 -7.79
C ILE A 116 4.25 5.71 -8.37
N LYS A 117 3.96 6.99 -8.12
CA LYS A 117 4.82 8.10 -8.51
C LYS A 117 6.16 8.06 -7.77
N ALA A 118 6.14 7.76 -6.47
CA ALA A 118 7.34 7.61 -5.67
C ALA A 118 8.21 6.43 -6.11
N PHE A 119 7.57 5.31 -6.49
CA PHE A 119 8.27 4.14 -7.02
C PHE A 119 8.92 4.44 -8.37
N ASP A 120 8.21 5.07 -9.32
CA ASP A 120 8.80 5.53 -10.58
C ASP A 120 9.96 6.51 -10.35
N GLN A 121 9.81 7.47 -9.42
CA GLN A 121 10.89 8.39 -9.06
C GLN A 121 12.12 7.66 -8.50
N ALA A 122 11.93 6.72 -7.56
CA ALA A 122 13.02 5.95 -6.97
C ALA A 122 13.76 5.12 -8.01
N MET A 123 13.01 4.44 -8.88
CA MET A 123 13.52 3.64 -9.99
C MET A 123 14.33 4.50 -10.98
N ARG A 124 13.83 5.67 -11.37
CA ARG A 124 14.54 6.59 -12.29
C ARG A 124 15.85 7.11 -11.71
N LEU A 125 15.87 7.43 -10.42
CA LEU A 125 17.03 8.02 -9.77
C LEU A 125 18.07 6.97 -9.38
N TYR A 126 17.62 5.79 -8.96
CA TYR A 126 18.46 4.83 -8.26
C TYR A 126 18.31 3.39 -8.74
N GLY A 127 17.30 3.05 -9.53
CA GLY A 127 17.08 1.70 -10.07
C GLY A 127 18.03 1.33 -11.20
N THR A 128 18.06 0.04 -11.52
CA THR A 128 18.75 -0.52 -12.71
C THR A 128 17.82 -1.30 -13.63
N ARG A 129 16.55 -1.47 -13.24
CA ARG A 129 15.48 -2.08 -14.04
C ARG A 129 14.47 -1.06 -14.50
N THR A 130 13.64 -1.45 -15.46
CA THR A 130 12.46 -0.68 -15.86
C THR A 130 11.28 -0.94 -14.92
N LEU A 131 10.35 0.01 -14.83
CA LEU A 131 9.12 -0.19 -14.05
C LEU A 131 8.32 -1.40 -14.57
N ALA A 132 8.31 -1.63 -15.88
CA ALA A 132 7.62 -2.77 -16.48
C ALA A 132 8.18 -4.12 -16.01
N GLU A 133 9.51 -4.26 -15.94
CA GLU A 133 10.17 -5.49 -15.45
C GLU A 133 9.83 -5.78 -13.99
N VAL A 134 9.91 -4.78 -13.11
CA VAL A 134 9.64 -4.98 -11.66
C VAL A 134 8.15 -5.12 -11.34
N LEU A 135 7.26 -4.68 -12.24
CA LEU A 135 5.81 -4.80 -12.09
C LEU A 135 5.30 -6.19 -12.53
N ALA A 136 6.01 -6.88 -13.43
CA ALA A 136 5.56 -8.13 -14.02
C ALA A 136 5.15 -9.22 -13.00
N PRO A 137 5.91 -9.46 -11.90
CA PRO A 137 5.49 -10.45 -10.90
C PRO A 137 4.18 -10.08 -10.20
N ALA A 138 3.94 -8.79 -9.95
CA ALA A 138 2.71 -8.32 -9.33
C ALA A 138 1.49 -8.50 -10.26
N ILE A 139 1.68 -8.27 -11.56
CA ILE A 139 0.66 -8.54 -12.57
C ILE A 139 0.29 -10.02 -12.56
N GLN A 140 1.30 -10.91 -12.56
CA GLN A 140 1.06 -12.35 -12.53
C GLN A 140 0.24 -12.76 -11.29
N TYR A 141 0.57 -12.27 -10.09
CA TYR A 141 -0.21 -12.54 -8.89
C TYR A 141 -1.65 -12.00 -8.96
N CYS A 142 -1.88 -10.87 -9.64
CA CYS A 142 -3.22 -10.35 -9.87
C CYS A 142 -4.03 -11.20 -10.86
N GLU A 143 -3.39 -11.77 -11.88
CA GLU A 143 -4.04 -12.55 -12.94
C GLU A 143 -4.28 -14.01 -12.54
N GLU A 144 -3.28 -14.64 -11.92
CA GLU A 144 -3.31 -16.06 -11.55
C GLU A 144 -3.86 -16.28 -10.12
N GLY A 145 -3.89 -15.21 -9.32
CA GLY A 145 -4.29 -15.25 -7.92
C GLY A 145 -3.18 -15.77 -7.00
N PHE A 146 -3.53 -15.86 -5.71
CA PHE A 146 -2.64 -16.32 -4.65
C PHE A 146 -3.45 -16.99 -3.54
N ALA A 147 -2.79 -17.81 -2.71
CA ALA A 147 -3.42 -18.41 -1.56
C ALA A 147 -3.56 -17.38 -0.42
N VAL A 148 -4.80 -17.10 0.00
CA VAL A 148 -5.06 -16.22 1.14
C VAL A 148 -4.64 -16.92 2.44
N ARG A 149 -3.66 -16.35 3.15
CA ARG A 149 -3.15 -16.90 4.41
C ARG A 149 -4.13 -16.69 5.57
N PRO A 150 -4.09 -17.53 6.63
CA PRO A 150 -4.99 -17.41 7.77
C PRO A 150 -5.01 -16.00 8.39
N ALA A 151 -3.85 -15.39 8.62
CA ALA A 151 -3.78 -14.05 9.21
C ALA A 151 -4.45 -12.96 8.35
N VAL A 152 -4.33 -13.05 7.03
CA VAL A 152 -5.00 -12.13 6.08
C VAL A 152 -6.50 -12.39 6.08
N SER A 153 -6.92 -13.66 6.03
CA SER A 153 -8.32 -14.05 6.10
C SER A 153 -8.98 -13.58 7.40
N ASP A 154 -8.30 -13.75 8.52
CA ASP A 154 -8.76 -13.30 9.84
C ASP A 154 -8.88 -11.79 9.87
N PHE A 155 -7.88 -11.07 9.33
CA PHE A 155 -7.92 -9.60 9.22
C PHE A 155 -9.13 -9.13 8.41
N TRP A 156 -9.40 -9.74 7.26
CA TRP A 156 -10.56 -9.39 6.41
C TRP A 156 -11.88 -9.63 7.14
N LYS A 157 -11.98 -10.73 7.91
CA LYS A 157 -13.19 -11.13 8.64
C LYS A 157 -13.38 -10.39 9.97
N ARG A 158 -12.45 -9.51 10.38
CA ARG A 158 -12.63 -8.71 11.60
C ARG A 158 -13.90 -7.86 11.50
N GLY A 159 -14.70 -7.93 12.57
CA GLY A 159 -15.90 -7.12 12.72
C GLY A 159 -15.58 -5.64 12.88
N ALA A 160 -16.62 -4.86 13.12
CA ALA A 160 -16.48 -3.46 13.48
C ALA A 160 -15.73 -3.34 14.82
N GLU A 161 -14.66 -2.56 14.86
CA GLU A 161 -13.82 -2.33 16.05
C GLU A 161 -13.65 -0.82 16.27
N ALA A 162 -13.65 -0.38 17.53
CA ALA A 162 -13.50 1.03 17.92
C ALA A 162 -14.46 2.00 17.20
N GLY A 163 -15.66 1.50 16.87
CA GLY A 163 -16.69 2.24 16.14
C GLY A 163 -16.45 2.38 14.64
N ARG A 164 -15.39 1.79 14.07
CA ARG A 164 -15.13 1.73 12.62
C ARG A 164 -15.95 0.66 11.92
N ILE A 165 -16.04 0.73 10.60
CA ILE A 165 -16.72 -0.29 9.80
C ILE A 165 -16.03 -1.65 9.92
N ALA A 166 -16.79 -2.73 9.75
CA ALA A 166 -16.18 -4.06 9.59
C ALA A 166 -15.32 -4.11 8.32
N ARG A 167 -14.17 -4.78 8.36
CA ARG A 167 -13.20 -4.79 7.24
C ARG A 167 -13.79 -5.38 5.96
N MET A 168 -14.61 -6.43 6.10
CA MET A 168 -15.35 -7.03 4.98
C MET A 168 -16.18 -6.00 4.18
N ARG A 169 -16.72 -4.96 4.83
CA ARG A 169 -17.52 -3.95 4.12
C ARG A 169 -16.72 -3.20 3.06
N GLY A 170 -15.43 -2.95 3.31
CA GLY A 170 -14.54 -2.35 2.32
C GLY A 170 -14.33 -3.23 1.08
N LEU A 171 -14.58 -4.54 1.18
CA LEU A 171 -14.49 -5.49 0.07
C LEU A 171 -15.84 -5.70 -0.62
N THR A 172 -16.95 -5.66 0.12
CA THR A 172 -18.27 -6.11 -0.36
C THR A 172 -19.26 -4.99 -0.68
N ASP A 173 -19.10 -3.80 -0.09
CA ASP A 173 -20.10 -2.72 -0.24
C ASP A 173 -19.98 -2.01 -1.61
N ASP A 174 -18.78 -1.98 -2.20
CA ASP A 174 -18.53 -1.42 -3.53
C ASP A 174 -18.65 -2.52 -4.61
N PRO A 175 -19.50 -2.35 -5.66
CA PRO A 175 -19.69 -3.39 -6.68
C PRO A 175 -18.41 -3.77 -7.46
N ALA A 176 -17.49 -2.83 -7.67
CA ALA A 176 -16.26 -3.11 -8.41
C ALA A 176 -15.31 -3.96 -7.56
N THR A 177 -15.25 -3.67 -6.26
CA THR A 177 -14.46 -4.45 -5.31
C THR A 177 -15.09 -5.82 -5.05
N ALA A 178 -16.41 -5.89 -4.86
CA ALA A 178 -17.13 -7.14 -4.63
C ALA A 178 -16.91 -8.15 -5.77
N LYS A 179 -16.94 -7.69 -7.03
CA LYS A 179 -16.65 -8.54 -8.21
C LYS A 179 -15.30 -9.27 -8.15
N ILE A 180 -14.33 -8.76 -7.39
CA ILE A 180 -12.99 -9.33 -7.26
C ILE A 180 -12.93 -10.29 -6.06
N TYR A 181 -13.59 -9.97 -4.95
CA TYR A 181 -13.42 -10.66 -3.66
C TYR A 181 -14.61 -11.55 -3.24
N THR A 182 -15.69 -11.61 -4.02
CA THR A 182 -16.89 -12.45 -3.76
C THR A 182 -17.28 -13.25 -5.00
#